data_AF-A0A4Z1E6N0-F1
#
_entry.id   AF-A0A4Z1E6N0-F1
#
_cell.length_a   1.000
_cell.length_b   1.000
_cell.length_c   1.000
_cell.angle_alpha   90.00
_cell.angle_beta   90.00
_cell.angle_gamma   90.00
#
_symmetry.space_group_name_H-M   'P 1'
#
loop_
_entity.id
_entity.type
_entity.pdbx_description
1 polymer ?
#
loop_
_entity_poly.entity_id
_entity_poly.type
_entity_poly.pdbx_seq_one_letter_code
_entity_poly.pdbx_strand_id
1 'polypeptide(L)'
;MLALAACTPPQGSSSEESGSVEPGPTESSETSGTASPSPSQSESTDHGGTTRPTDEPQTDGEQSGDADTGSPFEFVRGLPSGVEEAPADSAAGVGWNEAGDALYVVTFGSSSCPLVPQTVEQAGGGLEITLAAAGGAVCTMDIVPTYATVAPPSGVASDAPVTAVLGDLGQVTVPPAATPTQIGWLAAEAG
;
A
#
# COMPACT_ATOMS: atom_id res chain seq x y z
N MET A 1 0.81 32.40 49.94
CA MET A 1 1.91 31.43 50.21
C MET A 1 2.71 31.30 48.93
N LEU A 2 4.02 31.52 49.05
CA LEU A 2 5.01 31.66 47.99
C LEU A 2 5.82 30.34 47.88
N ALA A 3 5.94 29.76 46.69
CA ALA A 3 6.96 28.78 46.30
C ALA A 3 6.97 28.73 44.75
N LEU A 4 7.85 29.44 44.02
CA LEU A 4 9.30 29.30 43.78
C LEU A 4 9.72 27.95 43.15
N ALA A 5 10.35 28.11 41.99
CA ALA A 5 10.76 27.12 40.99
C ALA A 5 11.92 26.21 41.42
N ALA A 6 12.07 25.09 40.71
CA ALA A 6 13.35 24.39 40.57
C ALA A 6 13.49 23.85 39.13
N CYS A 7 14.49 24.39 38.43
CA CYS A 7 15.01 23.93 37.16
C CYS A 7 16.40 23.34 37.46
N THR A 8 16.72 22.12 37.00
CA THR A 8 18.11 21.67 36.88
C THR A 8 18.23 20.46 35.95
N PRO A 9 19.06 20.54 34.90
CA PRO A 9 19.67 19.38 34.25
C PRO A 9 21.17 19.27 34.61
N PRO A 10 21.73 18.07 34.83
CA PRO A 10 23.17 17.87 34.84
C PRO A 10 23.74 17.59 33.44
N GLN A 11 24.91 18.18 33.20
CA GLN A 11 25.78 18.08 32.04
C GLN A 11 26.64 16.80 32.00
N GLY A 12 27.20 16.52 30.82
CA GLY A 12 28.42 15.71 30.60
C GLY A 12 28.24 14.71 29.45
N SER A 13 29.13 14.51 28.49
CA SER A 13 30.49 15.03 28.26
C SER A 13 30.84 14.87 26.77
N SER A 14 31.73 15.75 26.30
CA SER A 14 32.40 15.72 25.00
C SER A 14 33.17 14.43 24.75
N SER A 15 33.29 14.05 23.47
CA SER A 15 34.45 13.34 22.94
C SER A 15 34.71 13.83 21.52
N GLU A 16 35.76 14.63 21.40
CA GLU A 16 36.46 14.90 20.14
C GLU A 16 37.30 13.65 19.82
N GLU A 17 37.19 13.10 18.61
CA GLU A 17 38.32 12.36 18.03
C GLU A 17 38.51 12.83 16.58
N SER A 18 39.64 13.50 16.39
CA SER A 18 40.17 13.93 15.11
C SER A 18 40.82 12.74 14.40
N GLY A 19 40.52 12.56 13.12
CA GLY A 19 41.20 11.61 12.25
C GLY A 19 41.44 12.21 10.86
N SER A 20 42.48 13.04 10.73
CA SER A 20 43.06 13.41 9.44
C SER A 20 43.86 12.24 8.87
N VAL A 21 43.57 11.84 7.63
CA VAL A 21 44.57 11.23 6.73
C VAL A 21 44.30 11.64 5.27
N GLU A 22 45.25 12.36 4.70
CA GLU A 22 45.57 12.54 3.26
C GLU A 22 47.09 12.25 3.14
N PRO A 23 47.76 12.09 1.97
CA PRO A 23 47.35 11.76 0.59
C PRO A 23 48.15 10.58 -0.06
N GLY A 24 47.62 10.09 -1.21
CA GLY A 24 48.36 9.56 -2.39
C GLY A 24 48.98 8.14 -2.34
N PRO A 25 49.43 7.54 -3.48
CA PRO A 25 49.64 8.17 -4.79
C PRO A 25 49.29 7.31 -6.06
N THR A 26 49.47 7.96 -7.22
CA THR A 26 49.99 7.45 -8.52
C THR A 26 49.13 6.57 -9.46
N GLU A 27 48.75 7.23 -10.58
CA GLU A 27 48.85 6.88 -12.02
C GLU A 27 48.65 5.47 -12.59
N SER A 28 48.26 5.55 -13.88
CA SER A 28 48.41 4.61 -14.99
C SER A 28 47.24 3.66 -15.23
N SER A 29 46.73 3.45 -16.44
CA SER A 29 46.91 4.04 -17.75
C SER A 29 45.75 3.54 -18.62
N GLU A 30 45.31 4.40 -19.53
CA GLU A 30 44.88 4.12 -20.91
C GLU A 30 44.58 2.65 -21.30
N THR A 31 43.35 2.36 -21.71
CA THR A 31 43.13 1.56 -22.92
C THR A 31 41.96 2.14 -23.72
N SER A 32 42.29 2.56 -24.95
CA SER A 32 41.35 2.95 -25.99
C SER A 32 40.56 1.73 -26.46
N GLY A 33 39.26 1.92 -26.68
CA GLY A 33 38.38 0.93 -27.28
C GLY A 33 37.32 1.61 -28.15
N THR A 34 37.75 2.14 -29.30
CA THR A 34 36.85 2.49 -30.41
C THR A 34 36.26 1.21 -30.98
N ALA A 35 34.93 1.07 -30.96
CA ALA A 35 34.22 0.24 -31.93
C ALA A 35 32.78 0.74 -32.09
N SER A 36 32.56 1.41 -33.21
CA SER A 36 31.27 1.85 -33.75
C SER A 36 30.30 0.66 -33.95
N PRO A 37 28.99 0.84 -33.73
CA PRO A 37 28.00 0.09 -34.49
C PRO A 37 27.58 0.89 -35.72
N SER A 38 27.93 0.36 -36.90
CA SER A 38 27.32 0.72 -38.19
C SER A 38 25.81 0.41 -38.16
N PRO A 39 24.94 1.33 -38.59
CA PRO A 39 23.59 0.97 -39.01
C PRO A 39 23.58 0.71 -40.52
N SER A 40 23.07 -0.46 -40.95
CA SER A 40 22.46 -0.58 -42.28
C SER A 40 21.55 -1.80 -42.38
N GLN A 41 20.45 -1.57 -43.07
CA GLN A 41 19.20 -2.32 -43.17
C GLN A 41 19.27 -3.48 -44.17
N SER A 42 18.36 -4.46 -44.04
CA SER A 42 17.68 -5.22 -45.12
C SER A 42 16.64 -6.15 -44.45
N GLU A 43 15.35 -5.81 -44.48
CA GLU A 43 14.35 -6.09 -45.52
C GLU A 43 13.57 -7.41 -45.27
N SER A 44 12.29 -7.20 -44.92
CA SER A 44 11.07 -7.92 -45.31
C SER A 44 11.07 -9.45 -45.42
N THR A 45 10.20 -10.08 -44.63
CA THR A 45 9.38 -11.18 -45.13
C THR A 45 7.96 -11.06 -44.61
N ASP A 46 7.09 -10.76 -45.56
CA ASP A 46 5.63 -10.85 -45.53
C ASP A 46 5.19 -12.20 -44.94
N HIS A 47 4.34 -12.18 -43.91
CA HIS A 47 3.44 -13.28 -43.57
C HIS A 47 2.09 -12.69 -43.18
N GLY A 48 1.15 -12.78 -44.12
CA GLY A 48 -0.14 -13.43 -43.91
C GLY A 48 -0.98 -12.91 -42.74
N GLY A 49 -1.95 -12.06 -43.07
CA GLY A 49 -2.78 -11.38 -42.09
C GLY A 49 -3.70 -12.25 -41.25
N THR A 50 -4.21 -11.63 -40.20
CA THR A 50 -5.64 -11.65 -39.91
C THR A 50 -6.00 -10.39 -39.10
N THR A 51 -7.19 -9.88 -39.35
CA THR A 51 -7.92 -8.78 -38.71
C THR A 51 -7.29 -8.12 -37.48
N ARG A 52 -6.98 -6.83 -37.59
CA ARG A 52 -6.82 -5.87 -36.49
C ARG A 52 -8.11 -5.84 -35.65
N PRO A 53 -8.14 -6.33 -34.41
CA PRO A 53 -9.17 -5.92 -33.47
C PRO A 53 -8.92 -4.46 -33.10
N THR A 54 -10.00 -3.74 -32.94
CA THR A 54 -10.07 -2.37 -32.45
C THR A 54 -9.21 -2.19 -31.21
N ASP A 55 -8.49 -1.08 -31.19
CA ASP A 55 -7.90 -0.45 -30.01
C ASP A 55 -9.06 -0.09 -29.08
N GLU A 56 -9.40 -1.02 -28.18
CA GLU A 56 -10.19 -0.73 -26.98
C GLU A 56 -9.16 -0.52 -25.86
N PRO A 57 -9.25 0.53 -25.04
CA PRO A 57 -8.39 0.65 -23.88
C PRO A 57 -8.68 -0.55 -22.99
N GLN A 58 -7.73 -1.49 -22.95
CA GLN A 58 -7.72 -2.52 -21.93
C GLN A 58 -7.62 -1.76 -20.61
N THR A 59 -8.76 -1.64 -19.94
CA THR A 59 -8.77 -1.34 -18.51
C THR A 59 -7.96 -2.47 -17.90
N ASP A 60 -6.78 -2.16 -17.37
CA ASP A 60 -5.90 -3.08 -16.64
C ASP A 60 -6.60 -3.58 -15.36
N GLY A 61 -7.67 -4.33 -15.54
CA GLY A 61 -8.42 -5.02 -14.51
C GLY A 61 -8.21 -6.50 -14.66
N GLU A 62 -6.97 -6.96 -14.52
CA GLU A 62 -6.64 -8.33 -14.14
C GLU A 62 -5.12 -8.45 -13.99
N GLN A 63 -4.66 -8.17 -12.78
CA GLN A 63 -3.56 -8.95 -12.24
C GLN A 63 -4.07 -9.54 -10.93
N SER A 64 -4.86 -10.61 -11.07
CA SER A 64 -4.97 -11.61 -10.01
C SER A 64 -3.55 -12.02 -9.69
N GLY A 65 -3.00 -11.49 -8.59
CA GLY A 65 -1.72 -11.94 -8.11
C GLY A 65 -1.92 -13.37 -7.63
N ASP A 66 -1.24 -14.32 -8.26
CA ASP A 66 -0.92 -15.61 -7.65
C ASP A 66 -0.04 -15.34 -6.41
N ALA A 67 -0.68 -14.82 -5.37
CA ALA A 67 -0.08 -14.45 -4.13
C ALA A 67 -0.20 -15.69 -3.24
N ASP A 68 0.78 -16.58 -3.31
CA ASP A 68 1.06 -17.61 -2.30
C ASP A 68 1.46 -16.90 -0.99
N THR A 69 0.49 -16.22 -0.39
CA THR A 69 0.73 -15.02 0.42
C THR A 69 -0.07 -15.05 1.72
N GLY A 70 -0.65 -16.20 2.05
CA GLY A 70 -1.24 -16.50 3.35
C GLY A 70 -2.59 -15.86 3.64
N SER A 71 -2.99 -14.80 2.92
CA SER A 71 -4.34 -14.23 3.00
C SER A 71 -5.38 -15.19 2.43
N PRO A 72 -6.49 -15.45 3.15
CA PRO A 72 -7.62 -16.21 2.59
C PRO A 72 -8.50 -15.35 1.67
N PHE A 73 -8.23 -14.05 1.56
CA PHE A 73 -8.99 -13.12 0.73
C PHE A 73 -8.19 -12.66 -0.49
N GLU A 74 -8.86 -12.64 -1.63
CA GLU A 74 -8.40 -11.99 -2.85
C GLU A 74 -8.28 -10.48 -2.63
N PHE A 75 -7.22 -9.88 -3.18
CA PHE A 75 -6.99 -8.44 -3.09
C PHE A 75 -6.51 -7.86 -4.42
N VAL A 76 -6.84 -6.60 -4.66
CA VAL A 76 -6.59 -5.88 -5.92
C VAL A 76 -5.92 -4.55 -5.59
N ARG A 77 -4.91 -4.17 -6.40
CA ARG A 77 -4.26 -2.85 -6.29
C ARG A 77 -5.21 -1.75 -6.77
N GLY A 78 -5.20 -0.63 -6.09
CA GLY A 78 -6.08 0.51 -6.35
C GLY A 78 -7.18 0.68 -5.30
N LEU A 79 -8.12 1.57 -5.60
CA LEU A 79 -9.34 1.78 -4.82
C LEU A 79 -10.48 0.92 -5.40
N PRO A 80 -11.44 0.50 -4.57
CA PRO A 80 -12.62 -0.22 -5.06
C PRO A 80 -13.50 0.69 -5.92
N SER A 81 -14.31 0.07 -6.78
CA SER A 81 -15.26 0.79 -7.64
C SER A 81 -16.21 1.68 -6.83
N GLY A 82 -16.44 2.89 -7.32
CA GLY A 82 -17.29 3.88 -6.65
C GLY A 82 -16.57 4.69 -5.57
N VAL A 83 -15.28 4.42 -5.32
CA VAL A 83 -14.42 5.24 -4.45
C VAL A 83 -13.41 5.97 -5.31
N GLU A 84 -13.60 7.28 -5.46
CA GLU A 84 -12.78 8.10 -6.37
C GLU A 84 -11.42 8.45 -5.77
N GLU A 85 -11.37 8.71 -4.47
CA GLU A 85 -10.16 9.16 -3.79
C GLU A 85 -10.16 8.74 -2.31
N ALA A 86 -8.96 8.49 -1.80
CA ALA A 86 -8.71 8.33 -0.37
C ALA A 86 -8.02 9.58 0.18
N PRO A 87 -8.32 10.00 1.43
CA PRO A 87 -7.59 11.09 2.07
C PRO A 87 -6.09 10.80 2.12
N ALA A 88 -5.27 11.82 1.84
CA ALA A 88 -3.82 11.67 1.69
C ALA A 88 -3.13 11.04 2.90
N ASP A 89 -3.64 11.31 4.10
CA ASP A 89 -3.08 10.82 5.36
C ASP A 89 -3.90 9.63 5.92
N SER A 90 -4.41 8.74 5.07
CA SER A 90 -5.15 7.55 5.53
C SER A 90 -4.20 6.37 5.75
N ALA A 91 -4.29 5.71 6.90
CA ALA A 91 -3.61 4.43 7.15
C ALA A 91 -4.37 3.25 6.55
N ALA A 92 -5.71 3.30 6.60
CA ALA A 92 -6.59 2.28 6.07
C ALA A 92 -8.02 2.81 5.94
N GLY A 93 -8.92 2.02 5.33
CA GLY A 93 -10.33 2.31 5.28
C GLY A 93 -11.19 1.06 5.20
N VAL A 94 -12.43 1.17 5.65
CA VAL A 94 -13.43 0.09 5.55
C VAL A 94 -14.76 0.69 5.11
N GLY A 95 -15.43 0.04 4.17
CA GLY A 95 -16.76 0.41 3.72
C GLY A 95 -17.51 -0.78 3.13
N TRP A 96 -18.82 -0.65 3.00
CA TRP A 96 -19.63 -1.63 2.29
C TRP A 96 -19.54 -1.41 0.78
N ASN A 97 -19.69 -2.48 0.01
CA ASN A 97 -20.08 -2.32 -1.39
C ASN A 97 -21.48 -1.69 -1.51
N GLU A 98 -21.84 -1.25 -2.71
CA GLU A 98 -23.11 -0.55 -2.95
C GLU A 98 -24.35 -1.40 -2.59
N ALA A 99 -24.25 -2.73 -2.75
CA ALA A 99 -25.33 -3.66 -2.42
C ALA A 99 -25.40 -4.05 -0.93
N GLY A 100 -24.38 -3.70 -0.14
CA GLY A 100 -24.31 -3.97 1.29
C GLY A 100 -24.11 -5.44 1.67
N ASP A 101 -23.67 -6.29 0.74
CA ASP A 101 -23.42 -7.73 0.94
C ASP A 101 -21.93 -8.07 1.10
N ALA A 102 -21.03 -7.13 0.80
CA ALA A 102 -19.59 -7.29 0.94
C ALA A 102 -18.94 -6.05 1.57
N LEU A 103 -17.82 -6.25 2.26
CA LEU A 103 -16.97 -5.19 2.77
C LEU A 103 -15.75 -5.01 1.87
N TYR A 104 -15.37 -3.77 1.62
CA TYR A 104 -14.07 -3.41 1.10
C TYR A 104 -13.18 -3.00 2.27
N VAL A 105 -12.05 -3.69 2.43
CA VAL A 105 -10.98 -3.30 3.35
C VAL A 105 -9.86 -2.73 2.50
N VAL A 106 -9.63 -1.42 2.61
CA VAL A 106 -8.60 -0.69 1.90
C VAL A 106 -7.42 -0.46 2.82
N THR A 107 -6.22 -0.73 2.36
CA THR A 107 -4.98 -0.49 3.09
C THR A 107 -3.98 0.22 2.20
N PHE A 108 -3.03 0.89 2.84
CA PHE A 108 -1.92 1.54 2.17
C PHE A 108 -0.64 0.81 2.57
N GLY A 109 -0.03 0.11 1.62
CA GLY A 109 1.15 -0.69 1.86
C GLY A 109 2.15 -0.57 0.73
N SER A 110 3.34 -1.11 0.98
CA SER A 110 4.35 -1.29 -0.06
C SER A 110 3.74 -2.10 -1.20
N SER A 111 3.93 -1.67 -2.44
CA SER A 111 3.40 -2.37 -3.62
C SER A 111 3.83 -3.84 -3.73
N SER A 112 4.92 -4.25 -3.07
CA SER A 112 5.36 -5.65 -2.98
C SER A 112 5.07 -6.34 -1.65
N CYS A 113 4.52 -5.62 -0.67
CA CYS A 113 4.07 -6.12 0.63
C CYS A 113 2.79 -5.38 1.11
N PRO A 114 1.66 -5.46 0.37
CA PRO A 114 0.42 -4.86 0.84
C PRO A 114 0.00 -5.45 2.19
N LEU A 115 -0.65 -4.65 3.01
CA LEU A 115 -1.30 -5.14 4.21
C LEU A 115 -2.70 -5.64 3.83
N VAL A 116 -3.10 -6.87 4.15
CA VAL A 116 -4.39 -7.42 3.71
C VAL A 116 -5.11 -8.12 4.87
N PRO A 117 -6.45 -8.19 4.84
CA PRO A 117 -7.20 -8.91 5.87
C PRO A 117 -6.82 -10.39 5.91
N GLN A 118 -6.85 -10.95 7.11
CA GLN A 118 -6.65 -12.37 7.40
C GLN A 118 -7.91 -12.98 8.00
N THR A 119 -8.58 -12.21 8.87
CA THR A 119 -9.85 -12.58 9.47
C THR A 119 -10.74 -11.35 9.56
N VAL A 120 -12.05 -11.59 9.51
CA VAL A 120 -13.09 -10.58 9.74
C VAL A 120 -14.14 -11.23 10.63
N GLU A 121 -14.24 -10.75 11.87
CA GLU A 121 -15.10 -11.32 12.89
C GLU A 121 -16.02 -10.27 13.49
N GLN A 122 -17.12 -10.71 14.09
CA GLN A 122 -18.01 -9.82 14.82
C GLN A 122 -17.49 -9.67 16.26
N ALA A 123 -17.26 -8.43 16.69
CA ALA A 123 -16.84 -8.13 18.05
C ALA A 123 -17.64 -6.95 18.62
N GLY A 124 -18.31 -7.14 19.75
CA GLY A 124 -18.99 -6.05 20.47
C GLY A 124 -20.07 -5.30 19.67
N GLY A 125 -20.67 -5.93 18.65
CA GLY A 125 -21.63 -5.30 17.72
C GLY A 125 -20.99 -4.57 16.53
N GLY A 126 -19.67 -4.62 16.39
CA GLY A 126 -18.90 -4.12 15.26
C GLY A 126 -18.09 -5.23 14.57
N LEU A 127 -17.04 -4.81 13.89
CA LEU A 127 -16.12 -5.66 13.14
C LEU A 127 -14.73 -5.65 13.80
N GLU A 128 -14.10 -6.82 13.86
CA GLU A 128 -12.68 -6.98 14.18
C GLU A 128 -11.99 -7.57 12.96
N ILE A 129 -11.03 -6.83 12.40
CA ILE A 129 -10.32 -7.18 11.17
C ILE A 129 -8.85 -7.35 11.52
N THR A 130 -8.35 -8.59 11.41
CA THR A 130 -6.91 -8.84 11.54
C THR A 130 -6.24 -8.62 10.20
N LEU A 131 -5.12 -7.90 10.21
CA LEU A 131 -4.37 -7.54 9.03
C LEU A 131 -2.97 -8.18 9.08
N ALA A 132 -2.45 -8.64 7.93
CA ALA A 132 -1.07 -9.11 7.83
C ALA A 132 -0.46 -8.70 6.49
N ALA A 133 0.87 -8.56 6.49
CA ALA A 133 1.60 -8.26 5.27
C ALA A 133 1.52 -9.46 4.31
N ALA A 134 1.07 -9.15 3.10
CA ALA A 134 0.99 -10.06 2.00
C ALA A 134 2.20 -9.83 1.07
N GLY A 135 3.23 -10.67 1.15
CA GLY A 135 4.37 -10.61 0.24
C GLY A 135 5.61 -11.32 0.76
N GLY A 136 6.75 -10.99 0.15
CA GLY A 136 8.06 -11.52 0.55
C GLY A 136 8.73 -10.69 1.65
N ALA A 137 9.93 -11.12 2.08
CA ALA A 137 10.72 -10.44 3.11
C ALA A 137 11.27 -9.06 2.67
N VAL A 138 11.16 -8.71 1.39
CA VAL A 138 11.70 -7.47 0.82
C VAL A 138 10.55 -6.64 0.25
N CYS A 139 10.37 -5.45 0.81
CA CYS A 139 9.31 -4.52 0.43
C CYS A 139 9.88 -3.31 -0.31
N THR A 140 9.21 -2.84 -1.36
CA THR A 140 9.51 -1.57 -2.04
C THR A 140 9.03 -0.37 -1.20
N MET A 141 9.48 0.85 -1.51
CA MET A 141 9.05 2.06 -0.78
C MET A 141 7.77 2.67 -1.35
N ASP A 142 7.25 2.16 -2.47
CA ASP A 142 6.08 2.71 -3.13
C ASP A 142 4.81 2.34 -2.37
N ILE A 143 4.13 3.33 -1.83
CA ILE A 143 2.84 3.15 -1.16
C ILE A 143 1.72 3.27 -2.17
N VAL A 144 0.92 2.22 -2.29
CA VAL A 144 -0.24 2.18 -3.17
C VAL A 144 -1.46 1.68 -2.39
N PRO A 145 -2.66 2.21 -2.66
CA PRO A 145 -3.87 1.61 -2.12
C PRO A 145 -4.00 0.18 -2.64
N THR A 146 -4.44 -0.71 -1.77
CA THR A 146 -4.84 -2.07 -2.10
C THR A 146 -6.14 -2.34 -1.37
N TYR A 147 -7.10 -2.98 -2.02
CA TYR A 147 -8.34 -3.37 -1.37
C TYR A 147 -8.57 -4.87 -1.47
N ALA A 148 -9.19 -5.42 -0.44
CA ALA A 148 -9.71 -6.78 -0.42
C ALA A 148 -11.23 -6.74 -0.26
N THR A 149 -11.91 -7.63 -0.97
CA THR A 149 -13.36 -7.85 -0.82
C THR A 149 -13.58 -8.99 0.14
N VAL A 150 -14.28 -8.74 1.23
CA VAL A 150 -14.50 -9.71 2.29
C VAL A 150 -15.99 -9.88 2.58
N ALA A 151 -16.41 -11.11 2.80
CA ALA A 151 -17.77 -11.39 3.24
C ALA A 151 -17.93 -10.90 4.69
N PRO A 152 -19.02 -10.19 5.02
CA PRO A 152 -19.26 -9.74 6.38
C PRO A 152 -19.60 -10.93 7.30
N PRO A 153 -19.23 -10.86 8.59
CA PRO A 153 -19.67 -11.84 9.56
C PRO A 153 -21.18 -11.74 9.76
N SER A 154 -21.82 -12.88 10.04
CA SER A 154 -23.26 -12.96 10.27
C SER A 154 -23.70 -12.04 11.40
N GLY A 155 -24.76 -11.26 11.19
CA GLY A 155 -25.35 -10.41 12.22
C GLY A 155 -24.78 -8.99 12.29
N VAL A 156 -23.86 -8.62 11.39
CA VAL A 156 -23.50 -7.21 11.14
C VAL A 156 -24.35 -6.69 9.99
N ALA A 157 -25.12 -5.64 10.26
CA ALA A 157 -26.02 -5.04 9.28
C ALA A 157 -25.33 -3.88 8.55
N SER A 158 -25.65 -3.72 7.26
CA SER A 158 -25.06 -2.68 6.40
C SER A 158 -25.91 -1.41 6.30
N ASP A 159 -27.09 -1.36 6.92
CA ASP A 159 -28.01 -0.21 6.89
C ASP A 159 -27.74 0.84 7.99
N ALA A 160 -26.79 0.57 8.89
CA ALA A 160 -26.41 1.48 9.97
C ALA A 160 -24.88 1.58 10.10
N PRO A 161 -24.36 2.69 10.66
CA PRO A 161 -22.93 2.81 10.93
C PRO A 161 -22.48 1.75 11.94
N VAL A 162 -21.34 1.12 11.68
CA VAL A 162 -20.72 0.13 12.60
C VAL A 162 -19.26 0.50 12.86
N THR A 163 -18.75 0.17 14.04
CA THR A 163 -17.33 0.34 14.35
C THR A 163 -16.53 -0.85 13.82
N ALA A 164 -15.41 -0.59 13.16
CA ALA A 164 -14.43 -1.60 12.77
C ALA A 164 -13.09 -1.34 13.44
N VAL A 165 -12.48 -2.38 14.00
CA VAL A 165 -11.10 -2.37 14.50
C VAL A 165 -10.21 -3.03 13.45
N LEU A 166 -9.16 -2.34 13.02
CA LEU A 166 -8.22 -2.77 11.99
C LEU A 166 -6.89 -3.18 12.61
N GLY A 167 -6.87 -4.31 13.31
CA GLY A 167 -5.70 -4.81 14.04
C GLY A 167 -5.06 -3.72 14.90
N ASP A 168 -3.74 -3.57 14.76
CA ASP A 168 -2.96 -2.56 15.49
C ASP A 168 -3.05 -1.14 14.90
N LEU A 169 -3.69 -0.95 13.73
CA LEU A 169 -3.81 0.37 13.12
C LEU A 169 -4.78 1.27 13.89
N GLY A 170 -5.85 0.69 14.45
CA GLY A 170 -6.84 1.43 15.23
C GLY A 170 -8.28 1.15 14.81
N GLN A 171 -9.18 2.09 15.10
CA GLN A 171 -10.62 1.92 14.90
C GLN A 171 -11.20 2.98 13.99
N VAL A 172 -12.17 2.59 13.15
CA VAL A 172 -12.87 3.47 12.24
C VAL A 172 -14.38 3.23 12.28
N THR A 173 -15.15 4.27 11.96
CA THR A 173 -16.59 4.11 11.71
C THR A 173 -16.82 3.74 10.26
N VAL A 174 -17.38 2.57 10.02
CA VAL A 174 -17.85 2.12 8.71
C VAL A 174 -19.21 2.77 8.45
N PRO A 175 -19.36 3.58 7.39
CA PRO A 175 -20.65 4.16 7.03
C PRO A 175 -21.62 3.05 6.55
N PRO A 176 -22.94 3.29 6.54
CA PRO A 176 -23.88 2.39 5.89
C PRO A 176 -23.56 2.19 4.40
N ALA A 177 -24.03 1.10 3.81
CA ALA A 177 -23.99 0.89 2.37
C ALA A 177 -24.72 2.02 1.63
N ALA A 178 -24.07 2.56 0.60
CA ALA A 178 -24.54 3.71 -0.14
C ALA A 178 -24.01 3.69 -1.59
N THR A 179 -24.63 4.51 -2.44
CA THR A 179 -24.21 4.75 -3.82
C THR A 179 -23.99 6.27 -4.00
N PRO A 180 -22.77 6.74 -4.32
CA PRO A 180 -21.55 5.94 -4.50
C PRO A 180 -21.08 5.30 -3.19
N THR A 181 -20.25 4.26 -3.31
CA THR A 181 -19.58 3.58 -2.19
C THR A 181 -18.95 4.60 -1.23
N GLN A 182 -19.23 4.46 0.07
CA GLN A 182 -18.62 5.27 1.11
C GLN A 182 -17.65 4.44 1.94
N ILE A 183 -16.47 4.99 2.21
CA ILE A 183 -15.43 4.38 3.05
C ILE A 183 -15.26 5.22 4.31
N GLY A 184 -15.23 4.55 5.46
CA GLY A 184 -14.72 5.12 6.69
C GLY A 184 -13.21 5.06 6.67
N TRP A 185 -12.54 6.21 6.73
CA TRP A 185 -11.08 6.31 6.69
C TRP A 185 -10.48 6.45 8.08
N LEU A 186 -9.48 5.61 8.35
CA LEU A 186 -8.62 5.71 9.52
C LEU A 186 -7.42 6.59 9.16
N ALA A 187 -7.20 7.67 9.90
CA ALA A 187 -6.04 8.51 9.71
C ALA A 187 -4.74 7.76 10.06
N ALA A 188 -3.66 8.07 9.35
CA ALA A 188 -2.32 7.69 9.74
C ALA A 188 -1.91 8.53 10.95
N GLU A 189 -1.44 7.87 12.00
CA GLU A 189 -0.90 8.55 13.16
C GLU A 189 0.34 9.36 12.72
N ALA A 190 0.31 10.68 12.97
CA ALA A 190 1.46 11.54 12.71
C ALA A 190 2.56 11.19 13.72
N GLY A 191 3.62 10.52 13.24
CA GLY A 191 4.81 10.18 14.04
C GLY A 191 5.64 11.38 14.47
#